data_AF-A0A2E7HK75-F1
#
_entry.id   AF-A0A2E7HK75-F1
#
_cell.length_a   1.000
_cell.length_b   1.000
_cell.length_c   1.000
_cell.angle_alpha   90.00
_cell.angle_beta   90.00
_cell.angle_gamma   90.00
#
_symmetry.space_group_name_H-M   'P 1'
#
loop_
_entity.id
_entity.type
_entity.pdbx_description
1 polymer ?
#
loop_
_entity_poly.entity_id
_entity_poly.type
_entity_poly.pdbx_seq_one_letter_code
_entity_poly.pdbx_strand_id
1 'polypeptide(L)'
;MDPSVNPLRTLPPAQRFQIMSTLAMMWTAIFCTATGAWIWYGELIVGHVLVAVGFLVTGLTFRNAGNVADASRATYRDYPAGDGTTRYDDVWGG
;
A
#
# COMPACT_ATOMS: atom_id res chain seq x y z
N MET A 1 25.45 25.14 -23.69
CA MET A 1 25.74 23.96 -24.54
C MET A 1 26.90 24.33 -25.45
N ASP A 2 28.08 23.78 -25.18
CA ASP A 2 29.28 24.02 -26.01
C ASP A 2 29.15 23.29 -27.37
N PRO A 3 29.25 24.01 -28.51
CA PRO A 3 29.26 23.41 -29.83
C PRO A 3 30.34 22.36 -30.05
N SER A 4 31.52 22.58 -29.46
CA SER A 4 32.73 21.81 -29.69
C SER A 4 32.73 20.43 -29.03
N VAL A 5 31.86 20.21 -28.04
CA VAL A 5 31.82 18.98 -27.24
C VAL A 5 30.63 18.08 -27.60
N ASN A 6 29.59 18.62 -28.25
CA ASN A 6 28.37 17.86 -28.57
C ASN A 6 28.66 16.65 -29.49
N PRO A 7 28.16 15.45 -29.17
CA PRO A 7 28.19 14.29 -30.07
C PRO A 7 27.61 14.55 -31.47
N LEU A 8 26.64 15.48 -31.58
CA LEU A 8 26.01 15.88 -32.85
C LEU A 8 26.78 16.98 -33.61
N ARG A 9 28.03 17.29 -33.21
CA ARG A 9 28.83 18.36 -33.82
C ARG A 9 29.20 18.12 -35.29
N THR A 10 29.14 16.88 -35.75
CA THR A 10 29.43 16.48 -37.14
C THR A 10 28.30 16.84 -38.11
N LEU A 11 27.11 17.14 -37.59
CA LEU A 11 25.93 17.49 -38.38
C LEU A 11 25.85 19.00 -38.62
N PRO A 12 25.24 19.44 -39.75
CA PRO A 12 25.00 20.85 -40.01
C PRO A 12 24.27 21.54 -38.84
N PRO A 13 24.61 22.80 -38.50
CA PRO A 13 24.09 23.48 -37.31
C PRO A 13 22.56 23.50 -37.20
N ALA A 14 21.85 23.67 -38.32
CA ALA A 14 20.39 23.68 -38.35
C ALA A 14 19.79 22.31 -37.96
N GLN A 15 20.34 21.22 -38.47
CA GLN A 15 19.88 19.87 -38.16
C GLN A 15 20.18 19.50 -36.70
N ARG A 16 21.35 19.89 -36.20
CA ARG A 16 21.70 19.74 -34.79
C ARG A 16 20.72 20.47 -33.87
N PHE A 17 20.35 21.70 -34.21
CA PHE A 17 19.38 22.48 -33.43
C PHE A 17 18.00 21.82 -33.42
N GLN A 18 17.54 21.32 -34.56
CA GLN A 18 16.27 20.61 -34.67
C GLN A 18 16.25 19.36 -33.79
N ILE A 19 17.27 18.49 -33.90
CA ILE A 19 17.36 17.26 -33.10
C ILE A 19 17.38 17.57 -31.60
N MET A 20 18.18 18.56 -31.18
CA MET A 20 18.24 18.96 -29.78
C MET A 20 16.91 19.54 -29.27
N SER A 21 16.22 20.33 -30.08
CA SER A 21 14.93 20.93 -29.72
C SER A 21 13.81 19.90 -29.66
N THR A 22 13.77 18.97 -30.62
CA THR A 22 12.83 17.84 -30.63
C THR A 22 13.05 16.96 -29.40
N LEU A 23 14.29 16.64 -29.07
CA LEU A 23 14.62 15.86 -27.88
C LEU A 23 14.16 16.56 -26.60
N ALA A 24 14.41 17.87 -26.49
CA ALA A 24 13.96 18.67 -25.34
C ALA A 24 12.42 18.67 -25.21
N MET A 25 11.71 18.88 -26.32
CA MET A 25 10.24 18.87 -26.33
C MET A 25 9.66 17.50 -25.98
N MET A 26 10.25 16.42 -26.51
CA MET A 26 9.82 15.05 -26.21
C MET A 26 9.93 14.76 -24.71
N TRP A 27 11.08 15.05 -24.11
CA TRP A 27 11.28 14.82 -22.67
C TRP A 27 10.39 15.70 -21.82
N THR A 28 10.22 16.97 -22.19
CA THR A 28 9.27 17.87 -21.50
C THR A 28 7.85 17.32 -21.55
N ALA A 29 7.39 16.86 -22.72
CA ALA A 29 6.07 16.28 -22.87
C ALA A 29 5.89 15.00 -22.02
N ILE A 30 6.89 14.11 -22.01
CA ILE A 30 6.87 12.90 -21.18
C ILE A 30 6.76 13.27 -19.70
N PHE A 31 7.61 14.17 -19.20
CA PHE A 31 7.61 14.54 -17.78
C PHE A 31 6.32 15.26 -17.37
N CYS A 32 5.83 16.21 -18.17
CA CYS A 32 4.57 16.88 -17.90
C CYS A 32 3.39 15.91 -17.89
N THR A 33 3.32 14.99 -18.86
CA THR A 33 2.25 14.00 -18.96
C THR A 33 2.32 12.98 -17.83
N ALA A 34 3.52 12.48 -17.50
CA ALA A 34 3.72 11.54 -16.39
C ALA A 34 3.38 12.17 -15.03
N THR A 35 3.80 13.41 -14.80
CA THR A 35 3.48 14.15 -13.57
C THR A 35 1.99 14.42 -13.47
N GLY A 36 1.35 14.83 -14.58
CA GLY A 36 -0.10 14.97 -14.65
C GLY A 36 -0.82 13.66 -14.34
N ALA A 37 -0.43 12.57 -15.00
CA ALA A 37 -0.99 11.24 -14.77
C ALA A 37 -0.83 10.80 -13.31
N TRP A 38 0.31 11.08 -12.67
CA TRP A 38 0.52 10.79 -11.26
C TRP A 38 -0.44 11.56 -10.35
N ILE A 39 -0.69 12.85 -10.61
CA ILE A 39 -1.64 13.65 -9.82
C ILE A 39 -3.05 13.05 -9.88
N TRP A 40 -3.51 12.60 -11.06
CA TRP A 40 -4.86 12.05 -11.21
C TRP A 40 -4.98 10.59 -10.76
N TYR A 41 -4.01 9.75 -11.10
CA TYR A 41 -4.08 8.31 -10.88
C TYR A 41 -3.35 7.84 -9.61
N GLY A 42 -2.27 8.53 -9.23
CA GLY A 42 -1.53 8.26 -8.00
C GLY A 42 -2.39 8.49 -6.76
N GLU A 43 -3.10 9.62 -6.69
CA GLU A 43 -4.05 9.90 -5.60
C GLU A 43 -5.15 8.83 -5.51
N LEU A 44 -5.65 8.35 -6.65
CA LEU A 44 -6.68 7.31 -6.69
C LEU A 44 -6.14 5.99 -6.12
N ILE A 45 -4.95 5.56 -6.51
CA ILE A 45 -4.31 4.35 -5.96
C ILE A 45 -4.03 4.51 -4.47
N VAL A 46 -3.46 5.64 -4.05
CA VAL A 46 -3.16 5.93 -2.63
C VAL A 46 -4.45 5.87 -1.81
N GLY A 47 -5.53 6.47 -2.30
CA GLY A 47 -6.85 6.40 -1.68
C GLY A 47 -7.35 4.96 -1.51
N HIS A 48 -7.24 4.12 -2.55
CA HIS A 48 -7.64 2.70 -2.45
C HIS A 48 -6.79 1.92 -1.44
N VAL A 49 -5.48 2.15 -1.41
CA VAL A 49 -4.58 1.52 -0.43
C VAL A 49 -4.94 1.96 0.99
N LEU A 50 -5.20 3.25 1.22
CA LEU A 50 -5.64 3.76 2.51
C LEU A 50 -6.98 3.14 2.96
N VAL A 51 -7.93 2.99 2.04
CA VAL A 51 -9.21 2.30 2.31
C VAL A 51 -8.98 0.85 2.68
N ALA A 52 -8.16 0.11 1.93
CA ALA A 52 -7.82 -1.28 2.22
C ALA A 52 -7.14 -1.43 3.59
N VAL A 53 -6.19 -0.54 3.90
CA VAL A 53 -5.54 -0.48 5.22
C VAL A 53 -6.55 -0.17 6.32
N GLY A 54 -7.48 0.76 6.10
CA GLY A 54 -8.55 1.09 7.04
C GLY A 54 -9.44 -0.12 7.36
N PHE A 55 -9.82 -0.90 6.34
CA PHE A 55 -10.55 -2.15 6.53
C PHE A 55 -9.74 -3.18 7.32
N LEU A 56 -8.45 -3.34 6.99
CA LEU A 56 -7.57 -4.26 7.72
C LEU A 56 -7.43 -3.88 9.19
N VAL A 57 -7.14 -2.60 9.48
CA VAL A 57 -7.02 -2.09 10.85
C VAL A 57 -8.33 -2.29 11.61
N THR A 58 -9.47 -1.95 11.01
CA THR A 58 -10.80 -2.14 11.63
C THR A 58 -11.06 -3.61 11.95
N GLY A 59 -10.76 -4.51 11.00
CA GLY A 59 -10.89 -5.95 11.20
C GLY A 59 -9.94 -6.51 12.26
N LEU A 60 -8.73 -5.95 12.41
CA LEU A 60 -7.81 -6.30 13.50
C LEU A 60 -8.33 -5.80 14.85
N THR A 61 -8.85 -4.58 14.90
CA THR A 61 -9.44 -4.00 16.12
C THR A 61 -10.61 -4.84 16.63
N PHE A 62 -11.54 -5.22 15.75
CA PHE A 62 -12.67 -6.07 16.16
C PHE A 62 -12.25 -7.47 16.59
N ARG A 63 -11.26 -8.08 15.91
CA ARG A 63 -10.70 -9.37 16.33
C ARG A 63 -10.08 -9.28 17.72
N ASN A 64 -9.29 -8.24 17.97
CA ASN A 64 -8.70 -8.02 19.28
C ASN A 64 -9.76 -7.78 20.36
N ALA A 65 -10.78 -6.97 20.06
CA ALA A 65 -11.90 -6.75 20.97
C ALA A 65 -12.70 -8.02 21.26
N GLY A 66 -12.91 -8.88 20.24
CA GLY A 66 -13.54 -10.20 20.40
C GLY A 66 -12.75 -11.09 21.35
N ASN A 67 -11.44 -11.22 21.14
CA ASN A 67 -10.57 -12.00 22.03
C ASN A 67 -10.61 -11.51 23.49
N VAL A 68 -10.65 -10.18 23.70
CA VAL A 68 -10.78 -9.59 25.04
C VAL A 68 -12.16 -9.86 25.62
N ALA A 69 -13.22 -9.74 24.82
CA ALA A 69 -14.58 -10.05 25.25
C ALA A 69 -14.72 -11.52 25.64
N ASP A 70 -14.16 -12.44 24.86
CA ASP A 70 -14.13 -13.88 25.14
C ASP A 70 -13.33 -14.18 26.41
N ALA A 71 -12.16 -13.56 26.58
CA ALA A 71 -11.38 -13.67 27.82
C ALA A 71 -12.12 -13.09 29.04
N SER A 72 -12.90 -12.02 28.87
CA SER A 72 -13.72 -11.44 29.96
C SER A 72 -14.97 -12.27 30.27
N ARG A 73 -15.48 -13.03 29.29
CA ARG A 73 -16.58 -13.98 29.45
C ARG A 73 -16.11 -15.31 30.02
N ALA A 74 -14.82 -15.64 29.87
CA ALA A 74 -14.21 -16.82 30.46
C ALA A 74 -14.40 -16.79 31.98
N THR A 75 -15.42 -17.51 32.42
CA THR A 75 -15.77 -17.64 33.82
C THR A 75 -14.92 -18.78 34.38
N TYR A 76 -14.79 -18.87 35.70
CA TYR A 76 -14.13 -20.01 36.38
C TYR A 76 -14.62 -21.40 35.89
N ARG A 77 -15.81 -21.47 35.29
CA ARG A 77 -16.41 -22.67 34.68
C ARG A 77 -15.76 -23.12 33.36
N ASP A 78 -15.10 -22.22 32.64
CA ASP A 78 -14.53 -22.48 31.31
C ASP A 78 -13.11 -23.04 31.36
N TYR A 79 -12.53 -23.13 32.56
CA TYR A 79 -11.23 -23.77 32.77
C TYR A 79 -11.44 -25.26 33.08
N PRO A 80 -10.87 -26.17 32.26
CA PRO A 80 -10.98 -27.60 32.49
C PRO A 80 -10.31 -28.00 33.81
N ALA A 81 -10.85 -29.03 34.46
CA ALA A 81 -10.21 -29.66 35.60
C ALA A 81 -8.91 -30.37 35.15
N GLY A 82 -8.04 -30.74 36.10
CA GLY A 82 -6.72 -31.31 35.79
C GLY A 82 -6.75 -32.65 35.02
N ASP A 83 -7.93 -33.24 34.90
CA ASP A 83 -8.26 -34.44 34.12
C ASP A 83 -8.77 -34.13 32.69
N GLY A 84 -8.90 -32.85 32.33
CA GLY A 84 -9.32 -32.40 31.01
C GLY A 84 -10.84 -32.34 30.82
N THR A 85 -11.66 -32.61 31.84
CA THR A 85 -13.11 -32.47 31.76
C THR A 85 -13.58 -31.07 32.17
N THR A 86 -14.79 -30.68 31.75
CA THR A 86 -15.40 -29.43 32.23
C THR A 86 -15.78 -29.59 33.70
N ARG A 87 -15.30 -28.72 34.58
CA ARG A 87 -15.33 -28.82 36.06
C ARG A 87 -16.69 -29.12 36.76
N TYR A 88 -17.80 -29.15 36.03
CA TYR A 88 -19.13 -29.43 36.56
C TYR A 88 -19.83 -30.60 35.84
N ASP A 89 -19.14 -31.35 34.98
CA ASP A 89 -19.71 -32.54 34.33
C ASP A 89 -19.94 -33.70 35.31
N ASP A 90 -19.20 -33.72 36.41
CA ASP A 90 -19.28 -34.65 37.52
C ASP A 90 -20.48 -34.42 38.46
N VAL A 91 -21.04 -33.21 38.50
CA VAL A 91 -22.13 -32.85 39.46
C VAL A 91 -23.50 -33.43 39.08
N TRP A 92 -23.72 -33.76 37.79
CA TRP A 92 -25.03 -34.20 37.29
C TRP A 92 -25.01 -35.55 36.57
N GLY A 93 -23.85 -36.21 36.50
CA GLY A 93 -23.64 -37.48 35.78
C GLY A 93 -23.78 -38.74 36.62
N GLY A 94 -24.53 -38.69 37.72
CA GLY A 94 -24.85 -39.84 38.59
C GLY A 94 -26.14 -40.55 38.19
#